data_AF-A0A1X2I9H7-F1
#
_entry.id   AF-A0A1X2I9H7-F1
#
_cell.length_a   1.000
_cell.length_b   1.000
_cell.length_c   1.000
_cell.angle_alpha   90.00
_cell.angle_beta   90.00
_cell.angle_gamma   90.00
#
_symmetry.space_group_name_H-M   'P 1'
#
loop_
_entity.id
_entity.type
_entity.pdbx_description
1 polymer ?
#
loop_
_entity_poly.entity_id
_entity_poly.type
_entity_poly.pdbx_seq_one_letter_code
_entity_poly.pdbx_strand_id
1 'polypeptide(L)'
;MAQPVTTIGELVVIALKAASGRQDPFCIFKLGSAAKKTKVDQNGGKNPIWDDQINLPVPPGITRLFVQVFNRQAAKENLISEGHVDLHEVLRKGEHDGFFPLVMNGTKAGQIYLELTFYAVSLMAK
;
A
#
# COMPACT_ATOMS: atom_id res chain seq x y z
N MET A 1 0.79 -13.84 24.35
CA MET A 1 -0.37 -14.19 23.50
C MET A 1 -0.84 -12.90 22.85
N ALA A 2 -0.78 -12.76 21.53
CA ALA A 2 -1.30 -11.56 20.86
C ALA A 2 -2.82 -11.58 20.95
N GLN A 3 -3.44 -10.50 21.44
CA GLN A 3 -4.90 -10.40 21.42
C GLN A 3 -5.41 -10.37 19.96
N PRO A 4 -6.55 -11.00 19.66
CA PRO A 4 -7.13 -10.92 18.33
C PRO A 4 -7.41 -9.45 18.01
N VAL A 5 -6.80 -8.94 16.94
CA VAL A 5 -7.08 -7.60 16.44
C VAL A 5 -8.50 -7.65 15.88
N THR A 6 -9.44 -6.94 16.50
CA THR A 6 -10.77 -6.74 15.94
C THR A 6 -10.62 -5.97 14.61
N THR A 7 -11.14 -6.53 13.52
CA THR A 7 -11.09 -5.94 12.19
C THR A 7 -12.49 -5.80 11.62
N ILE A 8 -12.70 -4.78 10.79
CA ILE A 8 -13.96 -4.57 10.07
C ILE A 8 -13.97 -5.24 8.69
N GLY A 9 -12.82 -5.75 8.25
CA GLY A 9 -12.64 -6.36 6.95
C GLY A 9 -11.18 -6.54 6.59
N GLU A 10 -10.97 -6.93 5.34
CA GLU A 10 -9.66 -7.06 4.71
C GLU A 10 -9.57 -6.12 3.51
N LEU A 11 -8.49 -5.35 3.44
CA LEU A 11 -8.13 -4.53 2.29
C LEU A 11 -7.14 -5.31 1.43
N VAL A 12 -7.52 -5.60 0.20
CA VAL A 12 -6.62 -6.10 -0.84
C VAL A 12 -6.07 -4.91 -1.61
N VAL A 13 -4.74 -4.87 -1.74
CA VAL A 13 -3.99 -3.83 -2.45
C VAL A 13 -3.18 -4.49 -3.56
N ILE A 14 -3.43 -4.11 -4.81
CA ILE A 14 -2.61 -4.51 -5.94
C ILE A 14 -1.72 -3.32 -6.33
N ALA A 15 -0.42 -3.48 -6.18
CA ALA A 15 0.56 -2.48 -6.58
C ALA A 15 0.94 -2.72 -8.05
N LEU A 16 0.51 -1.86 -8.97
CA LEU A 16 0.82 -2.07 -10.39
C LEU A 16 2.11 -1.38 -10.80
N LYS A 17 2.18 -0.05 -10.65
CA LYS A 17 3.32 0.75 -11.16
C LYS A 17 3.52 2.05 -10.42
N ALA A 18 4.75 2.56 -10.43
CA ALA A 18 5.08 3.90 -9.96
C ALA A 18 6.13 4.56 -10.87
N ALA A 19 6.32 5.88 -10.71
CA ALA A 19 7.47 6.58 -11.29
C ALA A 19 8.53 6.79 -10.20
N SER A 20 9.52 5.89 -10.12
CA SER A 20 10.52 5.90 -9.03
C SER A 20 11.89 6.44 -9.46
N GLY A 21 12.22 6.36 -10.74
CA GLY A 21 13.52 6.78 -11.28
C GLY A 21 14.74 5.97 -10.77
N ARG A 22 14.53 4.83 -10.09
CA ARG A 22 15.55 4.09 -9.35
C ARG A 22 15.39 2.58 -9.54
N GLN A 23 16.53 1.87 -9.64
CA GLN A 23 16.57 0.41 -9.75
C GLN A 23 16.02 -0.30 -8.49
N ASP A 24 15.61 -1.56 -8.65
CA ASP A 24 15.18 -2.47 -7.58
C ASP A 24 14.13 -1.92 -6.58
N PRO A 25 13.03 -1.30 -7.04
CA PRO A 25 12.08 -0.72 -6.11
C PRO A 25 11.09 -1.75 -5.54
N PHE A 26 10.58 -1.47 -4.34
CA PHE A 26 9.49 -2.20 -3.70
C PHE A 26 8.63 -1.27 -2.85
N CYS A 27 7.38 -1.66 -2.60
CA CYS A 27 6.47 -0.89 -1.75
C CYS A 27 6.34 -1.52 -0.37
N ILE A 28 6.15 -0.68 0.65
CA ILE A 28 5.69 -1.07 1.99
C ILE A 28 4.34 -0.38 2.23
N PHE A 29 3.35 -1.18 2.57
CA PHE A 29 2.00 -0.76 2.92
C PHE A 29 1.79 -0.92 4.42
N LYS A 30 1.34 0.16 5.08
CA LYS A 30 1.11 0.20 6.53
C LYS A 30 -0.33 0.62 6.82
N LEU A 31 -1.03 -0.20 7.60
CA LEU A 31 -2.42 0.02 7.99
C LEU A 31 -2.63 -0.41 9.44
N GLY A 32 -2.86 0.55 10.34
CA GLY A 32 -2.87 0.29 11.78
C GLY A 32 -1.53 -0.30 12.25
N SER A 33 -1.57 -1.49 12.85
CA SER A 33 -0.37 -2.22 13.28
C SER A 33 0.22 -3.14 12.19
N ALA A 34 -0.48 -3.32 11.06
CA ALA A 34 -0.01 -4.18 9.99
C ALA A 34 0.96 -3.43 9.06
N ALA A 35 2.05 -4.10 8.69
CA ALA A 35 2.98 -3.65 7.66
C ALA A 35 3.34 -4.83 6.76
N LYS A 36 3.14 -4.68 5.45
CA LYS A 36 3.48 -5.70 4.45
C LYS A 36 4.20 -5.05 3.27
N LYS A 37 5.07 -5.81 2.60
CA LYS A 37 5.85 -5.32 1.46
C LYS A 37 5.61 -6.14 0.22
N THR A 38 5.69 -5.50 -0.93
CA THR A 38 5.69 -6.20 -2.23
C THR A 38 7.02 -6.95 -2.41
N LYS A 39 7.05 -7.80 -3.44
CA LYS A 39 8.30 -8.25 -4.05
C LYS A 39 9.10 -7.04 -4.57
N VAL A 40 10.40 -7.25 -4.68
CA VAL A 40 11.31 -6.30 -5.33
C VAL A 40 11.23 -6.49 -6.82
N ASP A 41 10.98 -5.41 -7.56
CA ASP A 41 11.04 -5.42 -9.02
C ASP A 41 12.51 -5.25 -9.47
N GLN A 42 13.18 -6.37 -9.73
CA GLN A 42 14.60 -6.37 -10.06
C GLN A 42 14.84 -5.72 -11.43
N ASN A 43 15.70 -4.71 -11.46
CA ASN A 43 15.99 -3.88 -12.63
C ASN A 43 14.81 -3.05 -13.17
N GLY A 44 13.77 -2.77 -12.36
CA GLY A 44 12.57 -2.03 -12.77
C GLY A 44 12.79 -0.59 -13.26
N GLY A 45 13.98 -0.02 -13.01
CA GLY A 45 14.38 1.27 -13.57
C GLY A 45 13.43 2.43 -13.26
N LYS A 46 12.94 3.13 -14.29
CA LYS A 46 12.09 4.32 -14.13
C LYS A 46 10.59 4.00 -13.93
N ASN A 47 10.15 2.83 -14.38
CA ASN A 47 8.74 2.43 -14.44
C ASN A 47 8.57 1.02 -13.89
N PRO A 48 8.79 0.81 -12.58
CA PRO A 48 8.61 -0.50 -11.99
C PRO A 48 7.19 -1.04 -12.18
N ILE A 49 7.10 -2.36 -12.34
CA ILE A 49 5.86 -3.12 -12.38
C ILE A 49 5.95 -4.21 -11.33
N TRP A 50 5.07 -4.18 -10.33
CA TRP A 50 5.05 -5.22 -9.30
C TRP A 50 4.01 -6.29 -9.59
N ASP A 51 2.78 -5.88 -9.92
CA ASP A 51 1.64 -6.79 -10.07
C ASP A 51 1.51 -7.76 -8.89
N ASP A 52 1.68 -7.21 -7.68
CA ASP A 52 1.79 -7.97 -6.44
C ASP A 52 0.64 -7.60 -5.51
N GLN A 53 0.00 -8.63 -4.96
CA GLN A 53 -1.18 -8.50 -4.12
C GLN A 53 -0.79 -8.51 -2.63
N ILE A 54 -1.27 -7.52 -1.89
CA ILE A 54 -1.03 -7.36 -0.46
C ILE A 54 -2.38 -7.27 0.28
N ASN A 55 -2.63 -8.22 1.17
CA ASN A 55 -3.85 -8.27 1.97
C ASN A 55 -3.58 -7.71 3.37
N LEU A 56 -4.33 -6.70 3.80
CA LEU A 56 -4.16 -6.04 5.10
C LEU A 56 -5.46 -6.07 5.91
N PRO A 57 -5.43 -6.51 7.19
CA PRO A 57 -6.58 -6.37 8.06
C PRO A 57 -6.89 -4.88 8.29
N VAL A 58 -8.16 -4.51 8.23
CA VAL A 58 -8.62 -3.13 8.48
C VAL A 58 -9.16 -3.03 9.90
N PRO A 59 -8.49 -2.33 10.84
CA PRO A 59 -9.05 -2.08 12.16
C PRO A 59 -10.18 -1.04 12.10
N PRO A 60 -11.14 -1.06 13.05
CA PRO A 60 -12.15 -0.01 13.18
C PRO A 60 -11.53 1.39 13.26
N GLY A 61 -12.10 2.36 12.55
CA GLY A 61 -11.70 3.77 12.59
C GLY A 61 -10.46 4.13 11.77
N ILE A 62 -9.76 3.15 11.18
CA ILE A 62 -8.63 3.43 10.28
C ILE A 62 -9.15 3.77 8.89
N THR A 63 -8.80 4.98 8.41
CA THR A 63 -9.26 5.52 7.12
C THR A 63 -8.13 5.91 6.18
N ARG A 64 -6.88 5.61 6.54
CA ARG A 64 -5.70 5.96 5.73
C ARG A 64 -4.72 4.79 5.64
N LEU A 65 -4.33 4.46 4.42
CA LEU A 65 -3.23 3.55 4.12
C LEU A 65 -1.96 4.37 3.91
N PHE A 66 -0.89 4.06 4.64
CA PHE A 66 0.42 4.69 4.43
C PHE A 66 1.26 3.83 3.49
N VAL A 67 1.73 4.45 2.41
CA VAL A 67 2.47 3.82 1.32
C VAL A 67 3.88 4.38 1.31
N GLN A 68 4.87 3.51 1.26
CA GLN A 68 6.27 3.90 1.12
C GLN A 68 6.91 3.11 -0.02
N VAL A 69 7.67 3.79 -0.87
CA VAL A 69 8.44 3.17 -1.96
C VAL A 69 9.91 3.23 -1.60
N PHE A 70 10.56 2.08 -1.60
CA PHE A 70 11.98 1.92 -1.29
C PHE A 70 12.72 1.43 -2.53
N ASN A 71 14.04 1.64 -2.54
CA ASN A 71 14.99 0.98 -3.42
C ASN A 71 15.88 0.07 -2.57
N ARG A 72 16.05 -1.18 -2.99
CA ARG A 72 17.06 -2.08 -2.44
C ARG A 72 18.42 -1.88 -3.14
N GLN A 73 19.31 -1.10 -2.53
CA GLN A 73 20.71 -1.00 -2.96
C GLN A 73 21.61 -1.81 -2.04
N ALA A 74 22.09 -2.96 -2.51
CA ALA A 74 22.89 -3.89 -1.70
C ALA A 74 22.18 -4.24 -0.38
N ALA A 75 22.84 -4.06 0.78
CA ALA A 75 22.26 -4.33 2.10
C ALA A 75 21.39 -3.19 2.67
N LYS A 76 21.26 -2.06 1.96
CA LYS A 76 20.56 -0.87 2.43
C LYS A 76 19.25 -0.67 1.67
N GLU A 77 18.17 -0.50 2.42
CA GLU A 77 16.87 -0.07 1.88
C GLU A 77 16.77 1.46 2.00
N ASN A 78 16.71 2.15 0.86
CA ASN A 78 16.62 3.61 0.81
C ASN A 78 15.20 4.04 0.44
N LEU A 79 14.58 4.89 1.26
CA LEU A 79 13.28 5.49 0.95
C LEU A 79 13.39 6.39 -0.29
N ILE A 80 12.47 6.22 -1.25
CA ILE A 80 12.36 7.01 -2.47
C ILE A 80 11.25 8.06 -2.33
N SER A 81 10.10 7.64 -1.82
CA SER A 81 8.92 8.48 -1.68
C SER A 81 7.87 7.79 -0.80
N GLU A 82 6.94 8.55 -0.24
CA GLU A 82 5.87 8.07 0.61
C GLU A 82 4.60 8.90 0.46
N GLY A 83 3.45 8.37 0.88
CA GLY A 83 2.18 9.07 0.77
C GLY A 83 1.06 8.36 1.53
N HIS A 84 -0.02 9.08 1.76
CA HIS A 84 -1.23 8.55 2.37
C HIS A 84 -2.32 8.41 1.33
N VAL A 85 -2.96 7.25 1.31
CA VAL A 85 -4.13 6.95 0.50
C VAL A 85 -5.37 7.02 1.38
N ASP A 86 -6.34 7.81 0.96
CA ASP A 86 -7.65 7.91 1.62
C ASP A 86 -8.48 6.67 1.29
N LEU A 87 -8.95 5.96 2.33
CA LEU A 87 -9.71 4.73 2.21
C LEU A 87 -11.24 4.93 2.24
N HIS A 88 -11.76 6.15 2.43
CA HIS A 88 -13.21 6.36 2.52
C HIS A 88 -13.97 5.85 1.29
N GLU A 89 -13.39 5.98 0.09
CA GLU A 89 -14.02 5.51 -1.13
C GLU A 89 -14.09 3.98 -1.19
N VAL A 90 -12.97 3.28 -1.02
CA VAL A 90 -12.93 1.80 -1.04
C VAL A 90 -13.74 1.19 0.10
N LEU A 91 -13.72 1.80 1.30
CA LEU A 91 -14.50 1.32 2.44
C LEU A 91 -16.02 1.48 2.22
N ARG A 92 -16.44 2.47 1.42
CA ARG A 92 -17.86 2.74 1.13
C ARG A 92 -18.37 1.98 -0.10
N LYS A 93 -17.56 1.92 -1.17
CA LYS A 93 -17.95 1.34 -2.47
C LYS A 93 -17.51 -0.12 -2.64
N GLY A 94 -16.53 -0.58 -1.86
CA GLY A 94 -15.89 -1.88 -2.02
C GLY A 94 -14.64 -1.84 -2.90
N GLU A 95 -14.48 -0.83 -3.76
CA GLU A 95 -13.33 -0.69 -4.68
C GLU A 95 -12.90 0.77 -4.85
N HIS A 96 -11.61 1.00 -5.13
CA HIS A 96 -11.07 2.31 -5.53
C HIS A 96 -9.71 2.15 -6.21
N ASP A 97 -9.67 2.43 -7.51
CA ASP A 97 -8.46 2.30 -8.31
C ASP A 97 -8.00 3.67 -8.80
N GLY A 98 -6.68 3.90 -8.81
CA GLY A 98 -6.16 5.14 -9.36
C GLY A 98 -4.72 5.45 -9.01
N PHE A 99 -4.29 6.64 -9.45
CA PHE A 99 -3.00 7.20 -9.12
C PHE A 99 -3.06 8.00 -7.81
N PHE A 100 -2.19 7.63 -6.88
CA PHE A 100 -2.05 8.30 -5.58
C PHE A 100 -0.72 9.07 -5.52
N PRO A 101 -0.72 10.34 -5.10
CA PRO A 101 0.48 11.16 -5.06
C PRO A 101 1.45 10.68 -3.97
N LEU A 102 2.73 10.72 -4.29
CA LEU A 102 3.82 10.43 -3.36
C LEU A 102 4.73 11.67 -3.21
N VAL A 103 5.27 11.84 -2.01
CA VAL A 103 6.17 12.92 -1.63
C VAL A 103 7.46 12.38 -1.03
N MET A 104 8.52 13.18 -1.05
CA MET A 104 9.75 12.93 -0.33
C MET A 104 10.14 14.24 0.35
N ASN A 105 10.27 14.21 1.68
CA ASN A 105 10.58 15.39 2.49
C ASN A 105 9.68 16.60 2.16
N GLY A 106 8.37 16.36 2.02
CA GLY A 106 7.37 17.40 1.71
C GLY A 106 7.34 17.85 0.24
N THR A 107 8.24 17.36 -0.61
CA THR A 107 8.28 17.70 -2.05
C THR A 107 7.62 16.61 -2.89
N LYS A 108 6.87 16.98 -3.93
CA LYS A 108 6.26 16.03 -4.87
C LYS A 108 7.32 15.11 -5.48
N ALA A 109 7.16 13.80 -5.31
CA ALA A 109 8.14 12.79 -5.71
C ALA A 109 7.60 11.76 -6.71
N GLY A 110 6.31 11.84 -7.07
CA GLY A 110 5.71 10.99 -8.09
C GLY A 110 4.28 10.59 -7.73
N GLN A 111 3.85 9.48 -8.31
CA GLN A 111 2.58 8.83 -8.02
C GLN A 111 2.71 7.33 -8.18
N ILE A 112 1.86 6.58 -7.47
CA ILE A 112 1.73 5.13 -7.57
C ILE A 112 0.32 4.78 -8.00
N TYR A 113 0.19 3.85 -8.95
CA TYR A 113 -1.10 3.28 -9.32
C TYR A 113 -1.40 2.09 -8.41
N LEU A 114 -2.52 2.12 -7.71
CA LEU A 114 -3.02 1.03 -6.89
C LEU A 114 -4.43 0.66 -7.32
N GLU A 115 -4.73 -0.64 -7.24
CA GLU A 115 -6.11 -1.14 -7.24
C GLU A 115 -6.44 -1.61 -5.82
N LEU A 116 -7.57 -1.13 -5.29
CA LEU A 116 -7.96 -1.37 -3.90
C LEU A 116 -9.31 -2.07 -3.89
N THR A 117 -9.40 -3.19 -3.17
CA THR A 117 -10.68 -3.88 -2.90
C THR A 117 -10.84 -4.09 -1.40
N PHE A 118 -12.00 -3.78 -0.86
CA PHE A 118 -12.33 -4.00 0.55
C PHE A 118 -13.41 -5.08 0.71
N TYR A 119 -13.06 -6.11 1.46
CA TYR A 119 -13.97 -7.19 1.86
C TYR A 119 -14.36 -7.00 3.33
N ALA A 120 -15.57 -6.49 3.58
CA ALA A 120 -16.09 -6.34 4.93
C ALA A 120 -16.23 -7.71 5.62
N VAL A 121 -15.91 -7.79 6.92
CA VAL A 121 -16.29 -8.96 7.72
C VAL A 121 -17.80 -8.97 7.78
N SER A 122 -18.41 -10.01 7.21
CA SER A 122 -19.84 -10.23 7.40
C SER A 122 -20.06 -10.61 8.87
N LEU A 123 -20.55 -9.65 9.65
CA LEU A 123 -21.23 -9.97 10.90
C LEU A 123 -22.54 -10.62 10.49
N MET A 124 -22.53 -11.95 10.37
CA MET A 124 -23.77 -12.72 10.37
C MET A 124 -24.52 -12.32 11.64
N ALA A 125 -25.61 -11.56 11.48
CA ALA A 125 -26.55 -11.30 12.54
C ALA A 125 -27.03 -12.67 13.04
N LYS A 126 -26.62 -13.01 14.27
CA LYS A 126 -27.26 -14.08 15.04
C LYS A 126 -28.59 -13.58 15.57
#